data_AF-A0AAD5AGM1-F1
#
_entry.id   AF-A0AAD5AGM1-F1
#
_cell.length_a   1.000
_cell.length_b   1.000
_cell.length_c   1.000
_cell.angle_alpha   90.00
_cell.angle_beta   90.00
_cell.angle_gamma   90.00
#
_symmetry.space_group_name_H-M   'P 1'
#
loop_
_entity.id
_entity.type
_entity.pdbx_description
1 polymer ?
#
loop_
_entity_poly.entity_id
_entity_poly.type
_entity_poly.pdbx_seq_one_letter_code
_entity_poly.pdbx_strand_id
1 'polypeptide(L)'
;MVLEVLEAAKWSLSQKHSDSFSSTDSGYVGYMKRLRYCDYLGKYFCDSCHKGCEAIIPARVLSNWDFGRYPVCQFSKQILESIWEKPLFKITDVAKKLYSQAKELQKFRELQEQLISIKKLLKACRLSKGVLDEFQQLPSHLSDELHLFAMDDLIKIKRGQLLTIAKAIMKSAVDHVEACQLCLANGFICEFCHGKDVLFPFQTDICTRCQECRACFHTSCFRNDACPKCIRIQNRRAARR
;
A
#
# COMPACT_ATOMS: atom_id res chain seq x y z
N MET A 1 -14.42 0.36 14.24
CA MET A 1 -12.97 0.05 14.15
C MET A 1 -12.21 0.90 13.13
N VAL A 2 -12.30 0.69 11.81
CA VAL A 2 -11.55 1.55 10.84
C VAL A 2 -12.05 3.00 10.86
N LEU A 3 -13.37 3.20 11.01
CA LEU A 3 -13.96 4.52 11.19
C LEU A 3 -13.50 5.20 12.49
N GLU A 4 -13.29 4.47 13.60
CA GLU A 4 -12.82 5.05 14.87
C GLU A 4 -11.34 5.51 14.78
N VAL A 5 -10.50 4.76 14.06
CA VAL A 5 -9.10 5.15 13.78
C VAL A 5 -9.04 6.39 12.87
N LEU A 6 -9.98 6.51 11.92
CA LEU A 6 -10.08 7.66 11.02
C LEU A 6 -10.78 8.87 11.66
N GLU A 7 -11.72 8.66 12.58
CA GLU A 7 -12.38 9.72 13.35
C GLU A 7 -11.41 10.35 14.36
N ALA A 8 -10.55 9.54 15.00
CA ALA A 8 -9.43 10.05 15.79
C ALA A 8 -8.48 10.92 14.94
N ALA A 9 -8.24 10.53 13.67
CA ALA A 9 -7.41 11.32 12.75
C ALA A 9 -8.07 12.66 12.35
N LYS A 10 -9.39 12.68 12.09
CA LYS A 10 -10.14 13.89 11.75
C LYS A 10 -10.20 14.90 12.90
N TRP A 11 -10.18 14.43 14.15
CA TRP A 11 -10.16 15.32 15.32
C TRP A 11 -8.81 16.05 15.49
N SER A 12 -7.70 15.39 15.15
CA SER A 12 -6.33 15.93 15.32
C SER A 12 -6.00 17.15 14.43
N LEU A 13 -6.69 17.32 13.30
CA LEU A 13 -6.44 18.42 12.34
C LEU A 13 -7.33 19.65 12.56
N SER A 14 -8.35 19.57 13.42
CA SER A 14 -9.37 20.63 13.57
C SER A 14 -9.31 21.40 14.90
N GLN A 15 -8.35 21.13 15.78
CA GLN A 15 -8.26 21.79 17.09
C GLN A 15 -6.88 22.44 17.28
N LYS A 16 -6.61 23.53 16.53
CA LYS A 16 -5.88 24.67 17.09
C LYS A 16 -6.92 25.59 17.72
N HIS A 17 -7.46 25.23 18.87
CA HIS A 17 -8.21 26.16 19.71
C HIS A 17 -7.86 25.92 21.17
N SER A 18 -7.06 26.87 21.68
CA SER A 18 -7.14 27.48 23.00
C SER A 18 -8.15 26.88 24.00
N ASP A 19 -7.72 25.93 24.80
CA ASP A 19 -8.21 25.84 26.18
C ASP A 19 -7.18 26.55 27.08
N SER A 20 -7.18 27.88 26.98
CA SER A 20 -6.63 28.74 28.03
C SER A 20 -7.52 28.59 29.25
N PHE A 21 -7.18 27.64 30.13
CA PHE A 21 -7.85 27.48 31.40
C PHE A 21 -7.37 28.60 32.33
N SER A 22 -8.19 29.65 32.47
CA SER A 22 -7.94 30.75 33.39
C SER A 22 -8.00 30.26 34.83
N SER A 23 -6.83 30.22 35.46
CA SER A 23 -6.62 29.86 36.85
C SER A 23 -7.10 30.97 37.78
N THR A 24 -8.33 30.87 38.28
CA THR A 24 -8.78 31.59 39.48
C THR A 24 -9.72 30.71 40.30
N ASP A 25 -9.17 29.74 41.04
CA ASP A 25 -9.72 29.41 42.35
C ASP A 25 -8.68 28.70 43.25
N SER A 26 -8.49 29.24 44.45
CA SER A 26 -7.32 29.08 45.32
C SER A 26 -7.38 27.84 46.22
N GLY A 27 -7.78 26.69 45.67
CA GLY A 27 -7.84 25.40 46.38
C GLY A 27 -7.60 24.14 45.52
N TYR A 28 -7.60 24.26 44.19
CA TYR A 28 -7.54 23.12 43.24
C TYR A 28 -6.18 22.95 42.54
N VAL A 29 -5.12 23.61 43.04
CA VAL A 29 -3.81 23.73 42.34
C VAL A 29 -2.89 22.51 42.53
N GLY A 30 -3.26 21.56 43.41
CA GLY A 30 -2.43 20.37 43.70
C GLY A 30 -2.69 19.15 42.79
N TYR A 31 -3.91 18.99 42.27
CA TYR A 31 -4.34 17.75 41.60
C TYR A 31 -4.13 17.76 40.07
N MET A 32 -4.11 18.93 39.43
CA MET A 32 -3.94 19.04 37.97
C MET A 32 -2.49 18.84 37.48
N LYS A 33 -1.50 18.81 38.37
CA LYS A 33 -0.08 18.54 38.03
C LYS A 33 0.21 17.07 37.67
N ARG A 34 -0.82 16.22 37.54
CA ARG A 34 -0.73 14.76 37.35
C ARG A 34 -1.59 14.24 36.18
N LEU A 35 -1.95 15.12 35.24
CA LEU A 35 -2.62 14.75 34.01
C LEU A 35 -1.61 14.64 32.87
N ARG A 36 -1.78 13.62 32.03
CA ARG A 36 -0.94 13.37 30.84
C ARG A 36 -1.82 13.33 29.60
N TYR A 37 -1.32 13.95 28.54
CA TYR A 37 -2.04 14.02 27.26
C TYR A 37 -1.81 12.75 26.45
N CYS A 38 -2.89 12.16 25.92
CA CYS A 38 -2.83 11.04 25.00
C CYS A 38 -3.01 11.54 23.57
N ASP A 39 -1.94 11.50 22.77
CA ASP A 39 -1.96 11.98 21.38
C ASP A 39 -2.92 11.20 20.46
N TYR A 40 -3.21 9.93 20.76
CA TYR A 40 -4.13 9.13 19.95
C TYR A 40 -5.61 9.56 20.12
N LEU A 41 -6.04 9.86 21.35
CA LEU A 41 -7.43 10.23 21.65
C LEU A 41 -7.65 11.75 21.73
N GLY A 42 -6.58 12.54 21.80
CA GLY A 42 -6.63 13.99 21.92
C GLY A 42 -7.15 14.48 23.28
N LYS A 43 -6.96 13.71 24.36
CA LYS A 43 -7.52 13.99 25.70
C LYS A 43 -6.49 13.81 26.81
N TYR A 44 -6.72 14.49 27.93
CA TYR A 44 -5.93 14.33 29.16
C TYR A 44 -6.45 13.18 30.03
N PHE A 45 -5.54 12.46 30.67
CA PHE A 45 -5.81 11.30 31.51
C PHE A 45 -5.00 11.38 32.80
N CYS A 46 -5.54 10.85 33.91
CA CYS A 46 -4.81 10.75 35.16
C CYS A 46 -3.64 9.75 35.09
N ASP A 47 -2.70 9.84 36.01
CA ASP A 47 -1.52 8.97 36.09
C ASP A 47 -1.85 7.46 36.12
N SER A 48 -2.99 7.07 36.68
CA SER A 48 -3.44 5.67 36.70
C SER A 48 -3.83 5.15 35.31
N CYS A 49 -4.46 6.01 34.49
CA CYS A 49 -4.92 5.68 33.14
C CYS A 49 -3.83 5.89 32.08
N HIS A 50 -2.87 6.78 32.36
CA HIS A 50 -1.78 7.12 31.46
C HIS A 50 -0.44 6.91 32.13
N LYS A 51 0.09 5.68 32.05
CA LYS A 51 1.34 5.28 32.71
C LYS A 51 2.63 5.72 31.99
N GLY A 52 2.54 6.73 31.12
CA GLY A 52 3.68 7.24 30.34
C GLY A 52 4.05 6.31 29.18
N CYS A 53 3.08 5.57 28.66
CA CYS A 53 3.27 4.75 27.48
C CYS A 53 3.45 5.61 26.23
N GLU A 54 4.17 5.07 25.26
CA GLU A 54 4.30 5.69 23.94
C GLU A 54 4.00 4.68 22.83
N ALA A 55 3.46 5.16 21.72
CA ALA A 55 3.17 4.36 20.54
C ALA A 55 3.29 5.18 19.26
N ILE A 56 3.43 4.50 18.13
CA ILE A 56 3.29 5.10 16.80
C ILE A 56 1.80 5.28 16.53
N ILE A 57 1.40 6.45 16.01
CA ILE A 57 0.01 6.80 15.79
C ILE A 57 -0.35 6.70 14.30
N PRO A 58 -1.30 5.83 13.90
CA PRO A 58 -1.72 5.63 12.52
C PRO A 58 -2.04 6.93 11.77
N ALA A 59 -2.78 7.85 12.41
CA ALA A 59 -3.14 9.12 11.80
C ALA A 59 -1.92 9.96 11.37
N ARG A 60 -0.85 9.95 12.18
CA ARG A 60 0.41 10.66 11.91
C ARG A 60 1.20 9.99 10.80
N VAL A 61 1.29 8.66 10.81
CA VAL A 61 1.90 7.87 9.74
C VAL A 61 1.21 8.15 8.40
N LEU A 62 -0.12 8.07 8.38
CA LEU A 62 -0.92 8.20 7.16
C LEU A 62 -0.98 9.63 6.62
N SER A 63 -0.82 10.64 7.47
CA SER A 63 -0.88 12.05 7.05
C SER A 63 0.49 12.64 6.71
N ASN A 64 1.53 12.23 7.44
CA ASN A 64 2.83 12.89 7.44
C ASN A 64 4.02 11.92 7.30
N TRP A 65 3.78 10.62 7.08
CA TRP A 65 4.84 9.60 7.06
C TRP A 65 5.71 9.61 8.33
N ASP A 66 5.07 9.96 9.45
CA ASP A 66 5.67 10.15 10.75
C ASP A 66 5.54 8.88 11.60
N PHE A 67 6.68 8.33 12.00
CA PHE A 67 6.78 7.10 12.80
C PHE A 67 7.41 7.40 14.17
N GLY A 68 7.35 8.66 14.61
CA GLY A 68 7.67 9.03 15.98
C GLY A 68 6.78 8.28 16.97
N ARG A 69 7.32 8.04 18.16
CA ARG A 69 6.55 7.53 19.29
C ARG A 69 6.00 8.71 20.06
N TYR A 70 4.71 8.66 20.35
CA TYR A 70 3.99 9.73 21.02
C TYR A 70 3.31 9.21 22.29
N PRO A 71 3.17 10.05 23.33
CA PRO A 71 2.46 9.69 24.56
C PRO A 71 1.04 9.21 24.28
N VAL A 72 0.70 8.04 24.84
CA VAL A 72 -0.64 7.47 24.75
C VAL A 72 -1.08 6.87 26.08
N CYS A 73 -2.38 6.94 26.37
CA CYS A 73 -2.94 6.26 27.54
C CYS A 73 -2.92 4.74 27.35
N GLN A 74 -3.08 3.99 28.44
CA GLN A 74 -2.95 2.53 28.42
C GLN A 74 -3.95 1.86 27.47
N PHE A 75 -5.19 2.37 27.43
CA PHE A 75 -6.24 1.90 26.55
C PHE A 75 -5.89 2.09 25.07
N SER A 76 -5.43 3.28 24.70
CA SER A 76 -4.98 3.59 23.33
C SER A 76 -3.84 2.68 22.90
N LYS A 77 -2.86 2.44 23.78
CA LYS A 77 -1.76 1.53 23.49
C LYS A 77 -2.25 0.12 23.16
N GLN A 78 -3.17 -0.42 23.96
CA GLN A 78 -3.75 -1.75 23.72
C GLN A 78 -4.48 -1.83 22.37
N ILE A 79 -5.25 -0.79 22.01
CA ILE A 79 -5.90 -0.72 20.70
C ILE A 79 -4.85 -0.74 19.59
N LEU A 80 -3.86 0.14 19.66
CA LEU A 80 -2.82 0.29 18.64
C LEU A 80 -2.03 -0.99 18.43
N GLU A 81 -1.69 -1.69 19.51
CA GLU A 81 -1.05 -3.01 19.46
C GLU A 81 -1.97 -4.06 18.81
N SER A 82 -3.26 -4.07 19.15
CA SER A 82 -4.23 -5.06 18.63
C SER A 82 -4.51 -4.95 17.13
N ILE A 83 -4.18 -3.81 16.51
CA ILE A 83 -4.38 -3.55 15.07
C ILE A 83 -3.07 -3.49 14.28
N TRP A 84 -1.92 -3.62 14.94
CA TRP A 84 -0.61 -3.30 14.36
C TRP A 84 -0.31 -4.10 13.08
N GLU A 85 -0.60 -5.39 13.11
CA GLU A 85 -0.34 -6.33 12.01
C GLU A 85 -1.57 -6.55 11.11
N LYS A 86 -2.70 -5.89 11.41
CA LYS A 86 -3.95 -6.08 10.66
C LYS A 86 -3.94 -5.22 9.39
N PRO A 87 -4.18 -5.79 8.19
CA PRO A 87 -4.24 -5.04 6.95
C PRO A 87 -5.56 -4.26 6.87
N LEU A 88 -5.59 -3.06 7.45
CA LEU A 88 -6.79 -2.24 7.60
C LEU A 88 -6.77 -0.96 6.77
N PHE A 89 -5.60 -0.57 6.27
CA PHE A 89 -5.40 0.77 5.71
C PHE A 89 -5.29 0.70 4.19
N LYS A 90 -6.40 1.00 3.52
CA LYS A 90 -6.42 1.20 2.06
C LYS A 90 -5.99 2.62 1.73
N ILE A 91 -4.73 2.81 1.34
CA ILE A 91 -4.08 4.13 1.21
C ILE A 91 -4.81 5.06 0.24
N THR A 92 -5.41 4.51 -0.83
CA THR A 92 -6.22 5.30 -1.79
C THR A 92 -7.45 5.92 -1.16
N ASP A 93 -7.94 5.38 -0.06
CA ASP A 93 -9.18 5.79 0.57
C ASP A 93 -8.89 6.74 1.74
N VAL A 94 -7.81 6.46 2.48
CA VAL A 94 -7.48 7.15 3.74
C VAL A 94 -6.36 8.20 3.61
N ALA A 95 -5.49 8.09 2.61
CA ALA A 95 -4.24 8.86 2.55
C ALA A 95 -3.68 9.02 1.12
N LYS A 96 -4.48 9.57 0.19
CA LYS A 96 -4.13 9.68 -1.24
C LYS A 96 -2.77 10.37 -1.51
N LYS A 97 -2.41 11.37 -0.70
CA LYS A 97 -1.16 12.13 -0.85
C LYS A 97 0.09 11.39 -0.35
N LEU A 98 -0.09 10.28 0.37
CA LEU A 98 1.02 9.61 1.04
C LEU A 98 2.04 9.04 0.05
N TYR A 99 1.58 8.54 -1.10
CA TYR A 99 2.47 8.05 -2.16
C TYR A 99 3.39 9.16 -2.70
N SER A 100 2.92 10.40 -2.83
CA SER A 100 3.80 11.49 -3.30
C SER A 100 4.72 12.03 -2.20
N GLN A 101 4.39 11.81 -0.92
CA GLN A 101 5.19 12.24 0.23
C GLN A 101 6.28 11.22 0.62
N ALA A 102 6.00 9.93 0.45
CA ALA A 102 6.86 8.83 0.88
C ALA A 102 7.47 8.09 -0.31
N LYS A 103 8.73 8.42 -0.66
CA LYS A 103 9.42 7.85 -1.82
C LYS A 103 9.54 6.33 -1.76
N GLU A 104 9.80 5.78 -0.57
CA GLU A 104 9.93 4.34 -0.34
C GLU A 104 8.60 3.61 -0.56
N LEU A 105 7.49 4.23 -0.15
CA LEU A 105 6.15 3.69 -0.36
C LEU A 105 5.77 3.70 -1.84
N GLN A 106 6.07 4.78 -2.56
CA GLN A 106 5.83 4.82 -4.01
C GLN A 106 6.63 3.76 -4.76
N LYS A 107 7.91 3.59 -4.43
CA LYS A 107 8.75 2.52 -5.00
C LYS A 107 8.19 1.13 -4.69
N PHE A 108 7.74 0.92 -3.46
CA PHE A 108 7.13 -0.36 -3.08
C PHE A 108 5.82 -0.60 -3.84
N ARG A 109 4.98 0.42 -4.02
CA ARG A 109 3.73 0.33 -4.80
C ARG A 109 3.98 -0.12 -6.24
N GLU A 110 4.94 0.49 -6.93
CA GLU A 110 5.29 0.10 -8.31
C GLU A 110 5.69 -1.37 -8.37
N LEU A 111 6.55 -1.81 -7.45
CA LEU A 111 6.94 -3.21 -7.33
C LEU A 111 5.78 -4.13 -6.94
N GLN A 112 4.85 -3.65 -6.11
CA GLN A 112 3.64 -4.38 -5.70
C GLN A 112 2.73 -4.65 -6.91
N GLU A 113 2.53 -3.65 -7.78
CA GLU A 113 1.76 -3.79 -9.02
C GLU A 113 2.37 -4.87 -9.92
N GLN A 114 3.71 -4.88 -10.05
CA GLN A 114 4.44 -5.90 -10.81
C GLN A 114 4.31 -7.30 -10.17
N LEU A 115 4.48 -7.42 -8.85
CA LEU A 115 4.37 -8.67 -8.11
C LEU A 115 2.98 -9.30 -8.22
N ILE A 116 1.91 -8.51 -8.05
CA ILE A 116 0.54 -8.99 -8.20
C ILE A 116 0.31 -9.50 -9.64
N SER A 117 0.87 -8.79 -10.62
CA SER A 117 0.76 -9.14 -12.03
C SER A 117 1.49 -10.45 -12.37
N ILE A 118 2.76 -10.60 -11.96
CA ILE A 118 3.55 -11.80 -12.23
C ILE A 118 3.04 -13.01 -11.44
N LYS A 119 2.58 -12.83 -10.19
CA LYS A 119 1.97 -13.90 -9.38
C LYS A 119 0.76 -14.53 -10.07
N LYS A 120 -0.06 -13.74 -10.79
CA LYS A 120 -1.20 -14.25 -11.57
C LYS A 120 -0.75 -15.15 -12.72
N LEU A 121 0.32 -14.76 -13.42
CA LEU A 121 0.92 -15.58 -14.47
C LEU A 121 1.48 -16.89 -13.89
N LEU A 122 2.23 -16.81 -12.80
CA LEU A 122 2.80 -17.99 -12.13
C LEU A 122 1.70 -18.94 -11.64
N LYS A 123 0.58 -18.44 -11.07
CA LYS A 123 -0.55 -19.30 -10.67
C LYS A 123 -1.13 -20.15 -11.82
N ALA A 124 -0.97 -19.71 -13.08
CA ALA A 124 -1.39 -20.45 -14.26
C ALA A 124 -0.30 -21.41 -14.81
N CYS A 125 0.93 -21.33 -14.29
CA CYS A 125 2.05 -22.16 -14.69
C CYS A 125 2.20 -23.38 -13.78
N ARG A 126 2.10 -24.58 -14.34
CA ARG A 126 2.29 -25.83 -13.57
C ARG A 126 3.73 -26.07 -13.10
N LEU A 127 4.71 -25.30 -13.58
CA LEU A 127 6.14 -25.45 -13.27
C LEU A 127 6.65 -24.41 -12.26
N SER A 128 5.82 -23.45 -11.85
CA SER A 128 6.26 -22.33 -11.00
C SER A 128 6.06 -22.54 -9.51
N LYS A 129 5.76 -23.77 -9.05
CA LYS A 129 5.43 -24.04 -7.64
C LYS A 129 6.52 -23.53 -6.68
N GLY A 130 7.79 -23.83 -6.96
CA GLY A 130 8.91 -23.40 -6.12
C GLY A 130 9.00 -21.87 -5.99
N VAL A 131 8.81 -21.14 -7.09
CA VAL A 131 8.82 -19.67 -7.09
C VAL A 131 7.59 -19.10 -6.37
N LEU A 132 6.43 -19.74 -6.51
CA LEU A 132 5.22 -19.34 -5.76
C LEU A 132 5.38 -19.51 -4.25
N ASP A 133 6.14 -20.50 -3.80
CA ASP A 133 6.43 -20.71 -2.38
C ASP A 133 7.28 -19.56 -1.81
N GLU A 134 8.15 -18.92 -2.61
CA GLU A 134 8.92 -17.74 -2.18
C GLU A 134 8.04 -16.54 -1.80
N PHE A 135 6.82 -16.42 -2.37
CA PHE A 135 5.88 -15.35 -2.01
C PHE A 135 5.42 -15.43 -0.55
N GLN A 136 5.59 -16.56 0.14
CA GLN A 136 5.26 -16.71 1.57
C GLN A 136 6.16 -15.85 2.46
N GLN A 137 7.30 -15.36 1.95
CA GLN A 137 8.15 -14.39 2.65
C GLN A 137 7.49 -13.00 2.78
N LEU A 138 6.42 -12.74 2.02
CA LEU A 138 5.60 -11.54 2.13
C LEU A 138 4.25 -11.89 2.77
N PRO A 139 3.68 -10.98 3.59
CA PRO A 139 2.28 -11.05 3.94
C PRO A 139 1.40 -11.17 2.68
N SER A 140 0.46 -12.11 2.69
CA SER A 140 -0.32 -12.46 1.49
C SER A 140 -1.03 -11.27 0.88
N HIS A 141 -1.63 -10.40 1.72
CA HIS A 141 -2.35 -9.20 1.28
C HIS A 141 -1.50 -8.26 0.42
N LEU A 142 -0.18 -8.15 0.69
CA LEU A 142 0.71 -7.30 -0.12
C LEU A 142 0.88 -7.83 -1.55
N SER A 143 0.69 -9.13 -1.76
CA SER A 143 0.83 -9.79 -3.06
C SER A 143 -0.50 -10.15 -3.72
N ASP A 144 -1.63 -9.85 -3.08
CA ASP A 144 -2.98 -10.18 -3.53
C ASP A 144 -3.85 -8.93 -3.77
N GLU A 145 -3.74 -7.90 -2.92
CA GLU A 145 -4.49 -6.65 -3.04
C GLU A 145 -3.59 -5.42 -3.03
N LEU A 146 -3.78 -4.55 -4.03
CA LEU A 146 -3.05 -3.31 -4.14
C LEU A 146 -3.56 -2.27 -3.13
N HIS A 147 -2.66 -1.46 -2.59
CA HIS A 147 -2.94 -0.33 -1.68
C HIS A 147 -3.40 -0.69 -0.26
N LEU A 148 -3.59 -1.96 0.09
CA LEU A 148 -3.97 -2.39 1.43
C LEU A 148 -2.74 -2.69 2.28
N PHE A 149 -2.62 -2.03 3.44
CA PHE A 149 -1.48 -2.18 4.35
C PHE A 149 -1.90 -2.29 5.82
N ALA A 150 -1.07 -2.97 6.60
CA ALA A 150 -1.00 -2.87 8.06
C ALA A 150 0.00 -1.78 8.47
N MET A 151 -0.03 -1.36 9.75
CA MET A 151 0.99 -0.41 10.26
C MET A 151 2.39 -1.02 10.25
N ASP A 152 2.47 -2.32 10.52
CA ASP A 152 3.73 -3.07 10.46
C ASP A 152 4.34 -3.08 9.05
N ASP A 153 3.52 -3.16 8.00
CA ASP A 153 4.02 -3.09 6.62
C ASP A 153 4.65 -1.72 6.34
N LEU A 154 3.96 -0.65 6.73
CA LEU A 154 4.43 0.72 6.46
C LEU A 154 5.78 0.99 7.16
N ILE A 155 5.99 0.48 8.37
CA ILE A 155 7.28 0.64 9.06
C ILE A 155 8.38 -0.21 8.40
N LYS A 156 8.06 -1.45 7.96
CA LYS A 156 9.00 -2.31 7.25
C LYS A 156 9.36 -1.74 5.87
N ILE A 157 8.42 -1.08 5.18
CA ILE A 157 8.65 -0.33 3.94
C ILE A 157 9.58 0.87 4.21
N LYS A 158 9.31 1.66 5.25
CA LYS A 158 10.18 2.79 5.64
C LYS A 158 11.61 2.34 5.95
N ARG A 159 11.77 1.14 6.53
CA ARG A 159 13.08 0.52 6.81
C ARG A 159 13.71 -0.17 5.59
N GLY A 160 13.04 -0.20 4.44
CA GLY A 160 13.51 -0.87 3.22
C GLY A 160 13.45 -2.40 3.25
N GLN A 161 12.95 -3.02 4.33
CA GLN A 161 12.94 -4.47 4.51
C GLN A 161 12.03 -5.17 3.49
N LEU A 162 10.78 -4.69 3.38
CA LEU A 162 9.82 -5.25 2.42
C LEU A 162 10.24 -5.02 0.97
N LEU A 163 10.90 -3.90 0.67
CA LEU A 163 11.40 -3.62 -0.67
C LEU A 163 12.48 -4.62 -1.10
N THR A 164 13.39 -4.97 -0.19
CA THR A 164 14.44 -5.97 -0.45
C THR A 164 13.86 -7.35 -0.71
N ILE A 165 12.94 -7.81 0.14
CA ILE A 165 12.27 -9.12 -0.02
C ILE A 165 11.50 -9.16 -1.34
N ALA A 166 10.69 -8.13 -1.62
CA ALA A 166 9.90 -8.03 -2.83
C ALA A 166 10.76 -8.04 -4.10
N LYS A 167 11.93 -7.39 -4.09
CA LYS A 167 12.86 -7.41 -5.23
C LYS A 167 13.47 -8.78 -5.48
N ALA A 168 13.82 -9.50 -4.42
CA ALA A 168 14.36 -10.86 -4.53
C ALA A 168 13.32 -11.80 -5.16
N ILE A 169 12.07 -11.76 -4.67
CA ILE A 169 10.96 -12.54 -5.22
C ILE A 169 10.70 -12.15 -6.68
N MET A 170 10.67 -10.84 -6.97
CA MET A 170 10.44 -10.37 -8.34
C MET A 170 11.52 -10.87 -9.30
N LYS A 171 12.79 -10.87 -8.88
CA LYS A 171 13.88 -11.43 -9.67
C LYS A 171 13.70 -12.92 -9.94
N SER A 172 13.46 -13.73 -8.91
CA SER A 172 13.21 -15.17 -9.07
C SER A 172 12.02 -15.44 -10.01
N ALA A 173 10.95 -14.64 -9.88
CA ALA A 173 9.79 -14.71 -10.74
C ALA A 173 10.08 -14.37 -12.21
N VAL A 174 10.87 -13.34 -12.47
CA VAL A 174 11.30 -12.97 -13.83
C VAL A 174 12.20 -14.05 -14.43
N ASP A 175 13.21 -14.52 -13.67
CA ASP A 175 14.13 -15.58 -14.11
C ASP A 175 13.34 -16.85 -14.51
N HIS A 176 12.29 -17.20 -13.76
CA HIS A 176 11.39 -18.30 -14.13
C HIS A 176 10.61 -18.03 -15.41
N VAL A 177 10.01 -16.84 -15.57
CA VAL A 177 9.22 -16.50 -16.75
C VAL A 177 10.07 -16.56 -18.02
N GLU A 178 11.31 -16.07 -17.95
CA GLU A 178 12.27 -16.09 -19.07
C GLU A 178 12.71 -17.52 -19.43
N ALA A 179 12.87 -18.40 -18.45
CA ALA A 179 13.27 -19.79 -18.67
C ALA A 179 12.10 -20.74 -19.01
N CYS A 180 10.84 -20.35 -18.73
CA CYS A 180 9.69 -21.23 -18.83
C CYS A 180 8.87 -21.00 -20.11
N GLN A 181 8.90 -21.97 -21.02
CA GLN A 181 8.12 -21.93 -22.28
C GLN A 181 6.59 -21.81 -22.04
N LEU A 182 6.07 -22.33 -20.94
CA LEU A 182 4.64 -22.18 -20.59
C LEU A 182 4.31 -20.73 -20.21
N CYS A 183 5.22 -20.03 -19.53
CA CYS A 183 5.04 -18.61 -19.23
C CYS A 183 5.22 -17.76 -20.49
N LEU A 184 6.25 -18.03 -21.29
CA LEU A 184 6.49 -17.34 -22.57
C LEU A 184 5.30 -17.41 -23.52
N ALA A 185 4.63 -18.57 -23.61
CA ALA A 185 3.43 -18.74 -24.43
C ALA A 185 2.23 -17.87 -24.00
N ASN A 186 2.22 -17.37 -22.76
CA ASN A 186 1.17 -16.46 -22.24
C ASN A 186 1.53 -14.98 -22.39
N GLY A 187 2.71 -14.65 -22.91
CA GLY A 187 3.12 -13.29 -23.20
C GLY A 187 2.43 -12.73 -24.45
N PHE A 188 2.74 -11.48 -24.77
CA PHE A 188 2.13 -10.74 -25.87
C PHE A 188 3.18 -10.33 -26.89
N ILE A 189 2.85 -10.46 -28.17
CA ILE A 189 3.62 -9.83 -29.24
C ILE A 189 2.98 -8.48 -29.55
N CYS A 190 3.79 -7.42 -29.61
CA CYS A 190 3.29 -6.09 -29.93
C CYS A 190 2.80 -6.03 -31.39
N GLU A 191 1.51 -5.78 -31.60
CA GLU A 191 0.90 -5.75 -32.94
C GLU A 191 1.23 -4.50 -33.76
N PHE A 192 1.94 -3.52 -33.19
CA PHE A 192 2.37 -2.32 -33.94
C PHE A 192 3.70 -2.57 -34.64
N CYS A 193 4.70 -3.08 -33.92
CA CYS A 193 6.02 -3.35 -34.47
C CYS A 193 6.21 -4.78 -34.96
N HIS A 194 5.35 -5.71 -34.53
CA HIS A 194 5.51 -7.15 -34.79
C HIS A 194 6.91 -7.68 -34.45
N GLY A 195 7.56 -7.07 -33.45
CA GLY A 195 8.86 -7.48 -32.96
C GLY A 195 8.83 -8.90 -32.37
N LYS A 196 10.01 -9.51 -32.22
CA LYS A 196 10.14 -10.85 -31.63
C LYS A 196 10.04 -10.84 -30.10
N ASP A 197 10.16 -9.66 -29.49
CA ASP A 197 10.15 -9.50 -28.05
C ASP A 197 8.76 -9.82 -27.47
N VAL A 198 8.76 -10.68 -26.46
CA VAL A 198 7.55 -11.08 -25.75
C VAL A 198 7.34 -10.13 -24.58
N LEU A 199 6.19 -9.46 -24.58
CA LEU A 199 5.80 -8.50 -23.56
C LEU A 199 4.92 -9.15 -22.49
N PHE A 200 5.14 -8.72 -21.26
CA PHE A 200 4.32 -9.09 -20.12
C PHE A 200 3.74 -7.87 -19.40
N PRO A 201 2.51 -7.98 -18.89
CA PRO A 201 1.87 -6.95 -18.07
C PRO A 201 2.68 -6.41 -16.88
N PHE A 202 3.65 -7.17 -16.35
CA PHE A 202 4.48 -6.75 -15.21
C PHE A 202 5.69 -5.89 -15.64
N GLN A 203 6.01 -5.79 -16.93
CA GLN A 203 7.14 -4.99 -17.45
C GLN A 203 6.71 -3.54 -17.69
N THR A 204 6.32 -2.84 -16.62
CA THR A 204 5.64 -1.53 -16.69
C THR A 204 6.47 -0.41 -17.33
N ASP A 205 7.78 -0.59 -17.46
CA ASP A 205 8.73 0.32 -18.11
C ASP A 205 8.63 0.27 -19.64
N ILE A 206 8.49 -0.92 -20.22
CA ILE A 206 8.47 -1.13 -21.67
C ILE A 206 7.09 -1.50 -22.22
N CYS A 207 6.14 -1.89 -21.36
CA CYS A 207 4.84 -2.41 -21.75
C CYS A 207 3.68 -1.54 -21.23
N THR A 208 2.83 -1.10 -22.17
CA THR A 208 1.53 -0.47 -21.88
C THR A 208 0.38 -1.42 -22.24
N ARG A 209 -0.66 -1.45 -21.39
CA ARG A 209 -1.86 -2.27 -21.61
C ARG A 209 -3.03 -1.44 -22.10
N CYS A 210 -3.74 -1.95 -23.09
CA CYS A 210 -5.04 -1.38 -23.46
C CYS A 210 -6.04 -1.56 -22.31
N GLN A 211 -6.72 -0.46 -21.93
CA GLN A 211 -7.68 -0.46 -20.82
C GLN A 211 -8.92 -1.32 -21.11
N GLU A 212 -9.30 -1.45 -22.40
CA GLU A 212 -10.47 -2.22 -22.82
C GLU A 212 -10.18 -3.72 -22.96
N CYS A 213 -9.24 -4.08 -23.84
CA CYS A 213 -9.00 -5.48 -24.20
C CYS A 213 -7.83 -6.13 -23.45
N ARG A 214 -7.11 -5.38 -22.60
CA ARG A 214 -5.98 -5.83 -21.78
C ARG A 214 -4.76 -6.36 -22.57
N ALA A 215 -4.74 -6.20 -23.89
CA ALA A 215 -3.58 -6.53 -24.72
C ALA A 215 -2.39 -5.61 -24.40
N CYS A 216 -1.18 -6.15 -24.51
CA CYS A 216 0.07 -5.46 -24.22
C CYS A 216 0.75 -4.97 -25.50
N PHE A 217 1.32 -3.78 -25.44
CA PHE A 217 2.06 -3.15 -26.52
C PHE A 217 3.29 -2.45 -25.92
N HIS A 218 4.32 -2.23 -26.74
CA HIS A 218 5.42 -1.40 -26.29
C HIS A 218 4.92 0.01 -25.96
N THR A 219 5.38 0.59 -24.86
CA THR A 219 5.06 1.97 -24.46
C THR A 219 5.40 2.95 -25.57
N SER A 220 6.52 2.72 -26.27
CA SER A 220 6.96 3.52 -27.41
C SER A 220 6.08 3.35 -28.66
N CYS A 221 5.36 2.25 -28.81
CA CYS A 221 4.46 2.00 -29.94
C CYS A 221 3.04 2.52 -29.69
N PHE A 222 2.56 2.49 -28.44
CA PHE A 222 1.19 2.86 -28.09
C PHE A 222 1.03 4.36 -27.83
N ARG A 223 1.28 5.21 -28.84
CA ARG A 223 1.29 6.68 -28.73
C ARG A 223 -0.01 7.31 -29.22
N ASN A 224 -1.11 7.10 -28.49
CA ASN A 224 -2.47 7.65 -28.77
C ASN A 224 -3.23 7.05 -29.95
N ASP A 225 -2.76 5.94 -30.53
CA ASP A 225 -3.51 5.22 -31.53
C ASP A 225 -4.62 4.37 -30.92
N ALA A 226 -5.73 4.24 -31.66
CA ALA A 226 -6.79 3.31 -31.31
C ALA A 226 -6.22 1.87 -31.28
N CYS A 227 -6.55 1.12 -30.23
CA CYS A 227 -6.00 -0.23 -30.06
C CYS A 227 -6.38 -1.13 -31.26
N PRO A 228 -5.41 -1.71 -32.00
CA PRO A 228 -5.68 -2.48 -33.22
C PRO A 228 -6.54 -3.71 -32.94
N LYS A 229 -6.34 -4.35 -31.78
CA LYS A 229 -7.16 -5.47 -31.33
C LYS A 229 -8.61 -5.06 -31.06
N CYS A 230 -8.82 -3.91 -30.42
CA CYS A 230 -10.18 -3.39 -30.17
C CYS A 230 -10.90 -3.07 -31.49
N ILE A 231 -10.23 -2.43 -32.44
CA ILE A 231 -10.78 -2.16 -33.78
C ILE A 231 -11.21 -3.47 -34.46
N ARG A 232 -10.36 -4.50 -34.47
CA ARG A 232 -10.72 -5.81 -35.03
C ARG A 232 -11.92 -6.45 -34.31
N ILE A 233 -12.00 -6.35 -32.98
CA ILE A 233 -13.13 -6.88 -32.22
C ILE A 233 -14.42 -6.13 -32.58
N GLN A 234 -14.38 -4.80 -32.67
CA GLN A 234 -15.52 -3.97 -33.04
C GLN A 234 -16.00 -4.28 -34.46
N ASN A 235 -15.10 -4.34 -35.44
CA ASN A 235 -15.44 -4.68 -36.84
C ASN A 235 -16.09 -6.08 -36.95
N ARG A 236 -15.56 -7.07 -36.22
CA ARG A 236 -16.17 -8.42 -36.18
C ARG A 236 -17.55 -8.43 -35.52
N ARG A 237 -17.80 -7.56 -34.54
CA ARG A 237 -19.13 -7.42 -33.92
C ARG A 237 -20.11 -6.72 -34.85
N ALA A 238 -19.67 -5.70 -35.58
CA ALA A 238 -20.48 -4.98 -36.55
C ALA A 238 -20.90 -5.87 -37.73
N ALA A 239 -19.99 -6.70 -38.25
CA ALA A 239 -20.28 -7.64 -39.34
C ALA A 239 -21.21 -8.81 -38.97
N ARG A 240 -21.56 -8.96 -37.68
CA ARG A 240 -22.51 -9.98 -37.19
C ARG A 240 -23.91 -9.41 -36.91
N ARG A 241 -24.09 -8.09 -37.06
CA ARG A 241 -25.38 -7.39 -36.96
C ARG A 241 -25.95 -7.19 -38.35
#